data_AF-A0A7V5XGP4-F1
#
_entry.id   AF-A0A7V5XGP4-F1
#
_cell.length_a   1.000
_cell.length_b   1.000
_cell.length_c   1.000
_cell.angle_alpha   90.00
_cell.angle_beta   90.00
_cell.angle_gamma   90.00
#
_symmetry.space_group_name_H-M   'P 1'
#
loop_
_entity.id
_entity.type
_entity.pdbx_description
1 polymer ?
#
loop_
_entity_poly.entity_id
_entity_poly.type
_entity_poly.pdbx_seq_one_letter_code
_entity_poly.pdbx_strand_id
1 'polypeptide(L)'
;MRKCLILGLASLAVLFLTNPVFAQEAANKLIIGFGIYSAIILSAGFAVGLAALGCGIGMGHATRGACEGIARNPELAGRLTVTMILGIALIESLTIYALVIALILLYANPVLPKFLAVVGLS
;
A
#
# COMPACT_ATOMS: atom_id res chain seq x y z
N MET A 1 44.84 -6.80 44.19
CA MET A 1 44.55 -5.40 43.76
C MET A 1 44.53 -5.23 42.24
N ARG A 2 45.55 -5.67 41.50
CA ARG A 2 45.61 -5.52 40.02
C ARG A 2 44.44 -6.18 39.26
N LYS A 3 44.00 -7.38 39.68
CA LYS A 3 42.86 -8.09 39.05
C LYS A 3 41.51 -7.39 39.26
N CYS A 4 41.25 -6.82 40.44
CA CYS A 4 40.04 -6.02 40.69
C CYS A 4 40.04 -4.71 39.89
N LEU A 5 41.22 -4.09 39.69
CA LEU A 5 41.34 -2.87 38.90
C LEU A 5 41.10 -3.14 37.41
N ILE A 6 41.61 -4.26 36.88
CA ILE A 6 41.36 -4.70 35.50
C ILE A 6 39.88 -5.07 35.29
N LEU A 7 39.26 -5.77 36.25
CA LEU A 7 37.82 -6.10 36.19
C LEU A 7 36.93 -4.85 36.25
N GLY A 8 37.29 -3.87 37.11
CA GLY A 8 36.59 -2.59 37.17
C GLY A 8 36.69 -1.81 35.86
N LEU A 9 37.90 -1.71 35.28
CA LEU A 9 38.10 -1.02 34.00
C LEU A 9 37.40 -1.71 32.83
N ALA A 10 37.36 -3.06 32.83
CA ALA A 10 36.63 -3.84 31.83
C ALA A 10 35.11 -3.60 31.91
N SER A 11 34.53 -3.59 33.11
CA SER A 11 33.09 -3.30 33.29
C SER A 11 32.73 -1.87 32.85
N LEU A 12 33.61 -0.89 33.11
CA LEU A 12 33.42 0.49 32.68
C LEU A 12 33.54 0.62 31.15
N ALA A 13 34.47 -0.09 30.52
CA ALA A 13 34.59 -0.13 29.06
C ALA A 13 33.34 -0.74 28.39
N VAL A 14 32.75 -1.79 28.97
CA VAL A 14 31.49 -2.38 28.47
C VAL A 14 30.32 -1.41 28.59
N LEU A 15 30.26 -0.61 29.66
CA LEU A 15 29.25 0.44 29.83
C LEU A 15 29.41 1.58 28.79
N PHE A 16 30.63 1.92 28.39
CA PHE A 16 30.84 2.93 27.34
C PHE A 16 30.51 2.42 25.93
N LEU A 17 30.73 1.13 25.67
CA LEU A 17 30.42 0.50 24.37
C LEU A 17 28.93 0.19 24.17
N THR A 18 28.14 0.14 25.24
CA THR A 18 26.70 -0.12 25.16
C THR A 18 25.90 1.12 24.70
N ASN A 19 26.35 2.33 25.03
CA ASN A 19 25.69 3.58 24.59
C ASN A 19 25.51 3.71 23.05
N PRO A 20 26.53 3.48 22.20
CA PRO A 20 26.36 3.59 20.75
C PRO A 20 25.50 2.47 20.16
N VAL A 21 25.44 1.29 20.79
CA VAL A 21 24.62 0.16 20.32
C VAL A 21 23.11 0.47 20.43
N PHE A 22 22.67 1.05 21.55
CA PHE A 22 21.27 1.45 21.73
C PHE A 22 20.87 2.63 20.82
N ALA A 23 21.78 3.57 20.57
CA ALA A 23 21.54 4.68 19.65
C ALA A 23 21.43 4.22 18.18
N GLN A 24 22.27 3.26 17.77
CA GLN A 24 22.23 2.67 16.44
C GLN A 24 20.93 1.88 16.20
N GLU A 25 20.46 1.15 17.21
CA GLU A 25 19.23 0.38 17.09
C GLU A 25 17.99 1.27 16.94
N ALA A 26 17.92 2.38 17.68
CA ALA A 26 16.83 3.36 17.52
C ALA A 26 16.83 3.99 16.11
N ALA A 27 18.00 4.33 15.57
CA ALA A 27 18.13 4.85 14.22
C ALA A 27 17.71 3.81 13.15
N ASN A 28 18.07 2.54 13.36
CA ASN A 28 17.75 1.47 12.42
C ASN A 28 16.23 1.17 12.40
N LYS A 29 15.56 1.20 13.57
CA LYS A 29 14.09 1.04 13.65
C LYS A 29 13.37 2.17 12.92
N LEU A 30 13.83 3.42 13.05
CA LEU A 30 13.24 4.56 12.35
C LEU A 30 13.34 4.41 10.81
N ILE A 31 14.53 4.08 10.30
CA ILE A 31 14.78 3.97 8.86
C ILE A 31 13.97 2.83 8.24
N ILE A 32 13.98 1.66 8.88
CA ILE A 32 13.24 0.49 8.40
C ILE A 32 11.73 0.72 8.49
N GLY A 33 11.25 1.30 9.59
CA GLY A 33 9.85 1.67 9.75
C GLY A 33 9.37 2.60 8.64
N PHE A 34 10.07 3.72 8.43
CA PHE A 34 9.75 4.68 7.37
C PHE A 34 9.75 4.03 5.97
N GLY A 35 10.72 3.17 5.68
CA GLY A 35 10.81 2.46 4.40
C GLY A 35 9.60 1.55 4.13
N ILE A 36 9.13 0.83 5.14
CA ILE A 36 7.97 -0.07 5.00
C ILE A 36 6.68 0.74 4.79
N TYR A 37 6.43 1.77 5.61
CA TYR A 37 5.21 2.58 5.48
C TYR A 37 5.16 3.33 4.15
N SER A 38 6.29 3.88 3.70
CA SER A 38 6.36 4.56 2.40
C SER A 38 6.12 3.61 1.23
N ALA A 39 6.67 2.39 1.26
CA ALA A 39 6.40 1.37 0.24
C ALA A 39 4.92 0.96 0.17
N ILE A 40 4.25 0.82 1.32
CA ILE A 40 2.82 0.49 1.38
C ILE A 40 1.98 1.61 0.76
N ILE A 41 2.25 2.87 1.13
CA ILE A 41 1.50 4.01 0.60
C ILE A 41 1.68 4.15 -0.91
N LEU A 42 2.92 4.03 -1.40
CA LEU A 42 3.22 4.13 -2.83
C LEU A 42 2.56 3.00 -3.62
N SER A 43 2.66 1.75 -3.14
CA SER A 43 2.05 0.61 -3.82
C SER A 43 0.52 0.68 -3.83
N ALA A 44 -0.11 1.13 -2.74
CA ALA A 44 -1.55 1.34 -2.66
C ALA A 44 -2.04 2.40 -3.67
N GLY A 45 -1.39 3.55 -3.70
CA GLY A 45 -1.72 4.62 -4.66
C GLY A 45 -1.51 4.19 -6.11
N PHE A 46 -0.43 3.47 -6.39
CA PHE A 46 -0.12 2.99 -7.74
C PHE A 46 -1.12 1.93 -8.23
N ALA A 47 -1.51 0.98 -7.37
CA ALA A 47 -2.49 -0.05 -7.71
C ALA A 47 -3.84 0.57 -8.09
N VAL A 48 -4.34 1.52 -7.30
CA VAL A 48 -5.61 2.21 -7.57
C VAL A 48 -5.50 3.09 -8.81
N GLY A 49 -4.40 3.84 -8.95
CA GLY A 49 -4.17 4.71 -10.11
C GLY A 49 -4.16 3.95 -11.44
N LEU A 50 -3.48 2.79 -11.49
CA LEU A 50 -3.48 1.94 -12.68
C LEU A 50 -4.85 1.31 -12.96
N ALA A 51 -5.56 0.84 -11.93
CA ALA A 51 -6.90 0.28 -12.10
C ALA A 51 -7.89 1.33 -12.63
N ALA A 52 -7.86 2.54 -12.06
CA ALA A 52 -8.70 3.66 -12.49
C ALA A 52 -8.38 4.10 -13.93
N LEU A 53 -7.10 4.08 -14.33
CA LEU A 53 -6.71 4.37 -15.71
C LEU A 53 -7.32 3.37 -16.70
N GLY A 54 -7.21 2.07 -16.41
CA GLY A 54 -7.79 1.02 -17.25
C GLY A 54 -9.32 1.10 -17.33
N CYS A 55 -9.98 1.34 -16.20
CA CYS A 55 -11.43 1.46 -16.16
C CYS A 55 -11.93 2.73 -16.85
N GLY A 56 -11.24 3.87 -16.70
CA GLY A 56 -11.55 5.11 -17.40
C GLY A 56 -11.54 4.93 -18.92
N ILE A 57 -10.52 4.24 -19.45
CA ILE A 57 -10.43 3.92 -20.88
C ILE A 57 -11.58 3.00 -21.30
N GLY A 58 -11.83 1.92 -20.55
CA GLY A 58 -12.92 0.97 -20.84
C GLY A 58 -14.30 1.62 -20.84
N MET A 59 -14.60 2.43 -19.82
CA MET A 59 -15.86 3.19 -19.71
C MET A 59 -16.02 4.19 -20.85
N GLY A 60 -14.95 4.88 -21.24
CA GLY A 60 -14.97 5.81 -22.37
C GLY A 60 -15.35 5.11 -23.68
N HIS A 61 -14.76 3.94 -23.95
CA HIS A 61 -15.11 3.13 -25.13
C HIS A 61 -16.54 2.60 -25.08
N ALA A 62 -16.99 2.07 -23.94
CA ALA A 62 -18.35 1.57 -23.77
C ALA A 62 -19.39 2.68 -23.98
N THR A 63 -19.16 3.85 -23.39
CA THR A 63 -20.05 5.02 -23.51
C THR A 63 -20.09 5.53 -24.95
N ARG A 64 -18.93 5.62 -25.62
CA ARG A 64 -18.88 6.01 -27.03
C ARG A 64 -19.69 5.06 -27.91
N GLY A 65 -19.52 3.75 -27.74
CA GLY A 65 -20.26 2.73 -28.49
C GLY A 65 -21.77 2.83 -28.27
N ALA A 66 -22.19 3.11 -27.03
CA ALA A 66 -23.59 3.34 -26.71
C ALA A 66 -24.14 4.60 -27.40
N CYS A 67 -23.42 5.74 -27.34
CA CYS A 67 -23.83 6.98 -28.00
C CYS A 67 -23.96 6.82 -29.52
N GLU A 68 -22.99 6.17 -30.18
CA GLU A 68 -23.05 5.89 -31.62
C GLU A 68 -24.22 4.97 -31.97
N GLY A 69 -24.49 3.95 -31.13
CA GLY A 69 -25.63 3.05 -31.29
C GLY A 69 -26.98 3.79 -31.17
N ILE A 70 -27.10 4.67 -30.18
CA ILE A 70 -28.29 5.51 -29.93
C ILE A 70 -28.51 6.48 -31.10
N ALA A 71 -27.46 7.13 -31.59
CA ALA A 71 -27.55 8.07 -32.71
C ALA A 71 -28.07 7.41 -33.99
N ARG A 72 -27.72 6.13 -34.23
CA ARG A 72 -28.19 5.36 -35.40
C ARG A 72 -29.60 4.80 -35.20
N ASN A 73 -29.96 4.41 -33.97
CA ASN A 73 -31.23 3.75 -33.66
C ASN A 73 -31.84 4.37 -32.39
N PRO A 74 -32.48 5.56 -32.48
CA PRO A 74 -32.99 6.28 -31.32
C PRO A 74 -34.11 5.51 -30.60
N GLU A 75 -34.86 4.69 -31.31
CA GLU A 75 -35.90 3.80 -30.76
C GLU A 75 -35.36 2.73 -29.79
N LEU A 76 -34.07 2.39 -29.88
CA LEU A 76 -33.41 1.43 -28.99
C LEU A 76 -32.69 2.09 -27.80
N ALA A 77 -32.81 3.41 -27.64
CA ALA A 77 -31.98 4.16 -26.69
C ALA A 77 -32.11 3.68 -25.24
N GLY A 78 -33.32 3.34 -24.82
CA GLY A 78 -33.56 2.80 -23.48
C GLY A 78 -32.81 1.48 -23.24
N ARG A 79 -32.88 0.53 -24.20
CA ARG A 79 -32.20 -0.77 -24.08
C ARG A 79 -30.68 -0.61 -24.14
N LEU A 80 -30.15 0.23 -25.03
CA LEU A 80 -28.71 0.49 -25.13
C LEU A 80 -28.15 1.12 -23.85
N THR A 81 -28.89 2.04 -23.23
CA THR A 81 -28.49 2.68 -21.97
C THR A 81 -28.41 1.65 -20.83
N VAL A 82 -29.37 0.73 -20.72
CA VAL A 82 -29.34 -0.34 -19.71
C VAL A 82 -28.13 -1.25 -19.91
N THR A 83 -27.86 -1.70 -21.14
CA THR A 83 -26.68 -2.53 -21.44
C THR A 83 -25.38 -1.78 -21.17
N MET A 84 -25.31 -0.49 -21.50
CA MET A 84 -24.16 0.36 -21.21
C MET A 84 -23.90 0.47 -19.71
N ILE A 85 -24.92 0.78 -18.91
CA ILE A 85 -24.79 0.90 -17.45
C ILE A 85 -24.32 -0.41 -16.83
N LEU A 86 -24.88 -1.55 -17.27
CA LEU A 86 -24.43 -2.86 -16.80
C LEU A 86 -22.95 -3.11 -17.15
N GLY A 87 -22.54 -2.79 -18.37
CA GLY A 87 -21.13 -2.91 -18.79
C GLY A 87 -20.20 -2.01 -17.97
N ILE A 88 -20.59 -0.75 -17.75
CA ILE A 88 -19.84 0.21 -16.93
C ILE A 88 -19.74 -0.29 -15.49
N ALA A 89 -20.83 -0.80 -14.90
CA ALA A 89 -20.81 -1.32 -13.54
C ALA A 89 -19.84 -2.51 -13.39
N LEU A 90 -19.77 -3.39 -14.39
CA LEU A 90 -18.81 -4.50 -14.40
C LEU A 90 -17.36 -4.01 -14.53
N ILE A 91 -17.10 -3.02 -15.40
CA ILE A 91 -15.78 -2.40 -15.53
C ILE A 91 -15.36 -1.76 -14.19
N GLU A 92 -16.25 -0.99 -13.58
CA GLU A 92 -15.96 -0.26 -12.35
C GLU A 92 -15.66 -1.18 -11.15
N SER A 93 -16.22 -2.40 -11.14
CA SER A 93 -15.94 -3.39 -10.09
C SER A 93 -14.45 -3.70 -9.93
N LEU A 94 -13.67 -3.64 -11.01
CA LEU A 94 -12.22 -3.85 -10.98
C LEU A 94 -11.49 -2.72 -10.26
N THR A 95 -11.89 -1.47 -10.47
CA THR A 95 -11.37 -0.31 -9.72
C THR A 95 -11.72 -0.41 -8.24
N ILE A 96 -12.94 -0.83 -7.92
CA ILE A 96 -13.37 -1.02 -6.53
C ILE A 96 -12.56 -2.13 -5.86
N TYR A 97 -12.24 -3.23 -6.54
CA TYR A 97 -11.37 -4.27 -5.97
C TYR A 97 -9.96 -3.76 -5.69
N ALA A 98 -9.37 -2.96 -6.59
CA ALA A 98 -8.07 -2.33 -6.33
C ALA A 98 -8.14 -1.36 -5.14
N LEU A 99 -9.22 -0.57 -5.03
CA LEU A 99 -9.47 0.32 -3.89
C LEU A 99 -9.59 -0.46 -2.58
N VAL A 100 -10.36 -1.55 -2.55
CA VAL A 100 -10.52 -2.39 -1.36
C VAL A 100 -9.17 -2.96 -0.91
N ILE A 101 -8.35 -3.46 -1.83
CA ILE A 101 -7.01 -3.97 -1.51
C ILE A 101 -6.13 -2.84 -0.95
N ALA A 102 -6.15 -1.66 -1.55
CA ALA A 102 -5.41 -0.50 -1.06
C ALA A 102 -5.84 -0.09 0.36
N LEU A 103 -7.15 -0.07 0.64
CA LEU A 103 -7.68 0.23 1.97
C LEU A 103 -7.27 -0.84 3.01
N ILE A 104 -7.27 -2.12 2.62
CA ILE A 104 -6.79 -3.20 3.49
C ILE A 104 -5.30 -3.00 3.79
N LEU A 105 -4.48 -2.68 2.80
CA LEU A 105 -3.05 -2.46 3.00
C LEU A 105 -2.73 -1.25 3.89
N LEU A 106 -3.54 -0.19 3.82
CA LEU A 106 -3.35 1.04 4.60
C LEU A 106 -3.90 0.94 6.03
N TYR A 107 -5.09 0.36 6.21
CA TYR A 107 -5.81 0.44 7.48
C TYR A 107 -5.99 -0.90 8.19
N ALA A 108 -5.93 -2.02 7.48
CA ALA A 108 -6.22 -3.34 8.02
C ALA A 108 -5.17 -4.38 7.61
N ASN A 109 -3.90 -3.96 7.57
CA ASN A 109 -2.83 -4.79 7.02
C ASN A 109 -2.59 -6.04 7.90
N PRO A 110 -2.88 -7.25 7.41
CA PRO A 110 -2.78 -8.45 8.23
C PRO A 110 -1.33 -8.96 8.40
N VAL A 111 -0.41 -8.48 7.56
CA VAL A 111 0.99 -8.93 7.52
C VAL A 111 1.90 -8.01 8.32
N LEU A 112 1.61 -6.70 8.32
CA LEU A 112 2.48 -5.69 8.92
C LEU A 112 2.79 -5.95 10.41
N PRO A 113 1.82 -6.25 11.31
CA PRO A 113 2.15 -6.50 12.71
C PRO A 113 3.07 -7.70 12.93
N LYS A 114 2.86 -8.77 12.15
CA LYS A 114 3.69 -9.99 12.21
C LYS A 114 5.10 -9.72 11.69
N PHE A 115 5.21 -8.95 10.62
CA PHE A 115 6.50 -8.58 10.03
C PHE A 115 7.31 -7.67 10.96
N LEU A 116 6.67 -6.67 11.57
CA LEU A 116 7.33 -5.79 12.54
C LEU A 116 7.85 -6.58 13.76
N ALA A 117 7.13 -7.61 14.20
CA ALA A 117 7.59 -8.51 15.26
C ALA A 117 8.82 -9.34 14.87
N VAL A 118 8.89 -9.85 13.63
CA VAL A 118 10.07 -10.58 13.13
C VAL A 118 11.30 -9.67 13.02
N VAL A 119 11.11 -8.40 12.65
CA VAL A 119 12.21 -7.43 12.49
C VAL A 119 12.60 -6.76 13.83
N GLY A 120 11.97 -7.13 14.95
CA GLY A 120 12.26 -6.57 16.28
C GLY A 120 11.83 -5.11 16.43
N LEU A 121 10.90 -4.67 15.59
CA LEU A 121 10.41 -3.30 15.48
C LEU A 121 9.11 -3.07 16.27
N SER A 122 8.48 -4.14 16.77
CA SER A 122 7.34 -4.12 17.71
C SER A 122 7.78 -4.25 19.16
#